data_AF-A0A7C3H4Q1-F1
#
_entry.id   AF-A0A7C3H4Q1-F1
#
_cell.length_a   1.000
_cell.length_b   1.000
_cell.length_c   1.000
_cell.angle_alpha   90.00
_cell.angle_beta   90.00
_cell.angle_gamma   90.00
#
_symmetry.space_group_name_H-M   'P 1'
#
loop_
_entity.id
_entity.type
_entity.pdbx_description
1 polymer ?
#
loop_
_entity_poly.entity_id
_entity_poly.type
_entity_poly.pdbx_seq_one_letter_code
_entity_poly.pdbx_strand_id
1 'polypeptide(L)' 'MKHRFNLSILTWLLASTFSYTCAASSTLPDIDIPQDEASKKRGAVVYYNLCRMCHSMKYIRYQTLGDIGFSKTEIDKLRG' A
#
# COMPACT_ATOMS: atom_id res chain seq x y z
N MET A 1 34.91 11.75 -43.17
CA MET A 1 33.90 12.59 -42.50
C MET A 1 32.75 11.82 -41.84
N LYS A 2 32.21 10.75 -42.46
CA LYS A 2 31.03 10.00 -41.94
C LYS A 2 31.22 9.35 -40.55
N HIS A 3 32.43 8.84 -40.24
CA HIS A 3 32.72 8.23 -38.93
C HIS A 3 32.75 9.22 -37.75
N ARG A 4 33.08 10.51 -37.98
CA ARG A 4 33.08 11.54 -36.93
C ARG A 4 31.66 12.01 -36.58
N PHE A 5 30.71 11.90 -37.52
CA PHE A 5 29.31 12.27 -37.32
C PHE A 5 28.54 11.21 -36.52
N ASN A 6 28.77 9.92 -36.81
CA ASN A 6 28.15 8.81 -36.07
C ASN A 6 28.67 8.70 -34.62
N LEU A 7 29.92 9.09 -34.36
CA LEU A 7 30.49 9.07 -33.01
C LEU A 7 29.90 10.16 -32.11
N SER A 8 29.56 11.33 -32.65
CA SER A 8 28.91 12.42 -31.89
C SER A 8 27.42 12.16 -31.57
N ILE A 9 26.72 11.42 -32.44
CA ILE A 9 25.32 11.03 -32.19
C ILE A 9 25.26 9.96 -31.09
N LEU A 10 26.22 9.03 -31.09
CA LEU A 10 26.31 7.97 -30.08
C LEU A 10 26.62 8.53 -28.68
N THR A 11 27.47 9.56 -28.58
CA THR A 11 27.77 10.21 -27.29
C THR A 11 26.60 11.03 -26.74
N TRP A 12 25.77 11.63 -27.59
CA TRP A 12 24.54 12.33 -27.17
C TRP A 12 23.46 11.36 -26.65
N LEU A 13 23.35 10.17 -27.25
CA LEU A 13 22.43 9.12 -26.81
C LEU A 13 22.81 8.56 -25.43
N LEU A 14 24.11 8.41 -25.13
CA LEU A 14 24.58 7.94 -23.82
C LEU A 14 24.41 8.97 -22.69
N ALA A 15 24.36 10.27 -23.00
CA ALA A 15 24.22 11.32 -21.99
C ALA A 15 22.78 11.47 -21.47
N SER A 16 21.78 10.93 -22.18
CA SER A 16 20.36 11.13 -21.90
C SER A 16 19.74 10.15 -20.89
N THR A 17 20.51 9.16 -20.41
CA THR A 17 19.97 8.07 -19.57
C THR A 17 20.15 8.27 -18.06
N PHE A 18 20.75 9.37 -17.61
CA PHE A 18 20.94 9.62 -16.18
C PHE A 18 19.85 10.52 -15.59
N SER A 19 18.65 9.95 -15.47
CA SER A 19 17.59 10.51 -14.62
C SER A 19 17.76 9.95 -13.21
N TYR A 20 18.39 10.70 -12.31
CA TYR A 20 18.40 10.39 -10.88
C TYR A 20 17.07 10.80 -10.27
N THR A 21 16.16 9.84 -10.06
CA THR A 21 15.00 10.07 -9.20
C THR A 21 15.46 9.91 -7.75
N CYS A 22 15.60 11.01 -7.02
CA CYS A 22 15.80 10.96 -5.58
C CYS A 22 14.44 10.81 -4.92
N ALA A 23 14.06 9.56 -4.59
CA ALA A 23 12.94 9.32 -3.71
C ALA A 23 13.32 9.77 -2.29
N ALA A 24 12.89 10.96 -1.90
CA ALA A 24 12.99 11.39 -0.52
C ALA A 24 12.03 10.53 0.32
N SER A 25 12.57 9.54 1.06
CA SER A 25 11.78 8.83 2.05
C SER A 25 11.60 9.75 3.27
N SER A 26 10.37 10.19 3.52
CA SER A 26 10.04 10.76 4.82
C SER A 26 10.07 9.66 5.87
N THR A 27 10.64 9.94 7.03
CA THR A 27 10.49 9.08 8.19
C THR A 27 9.03 9.11 8.61
N LEU A 28 8.39 7.93 8.62
CA LEU A 28 7.05 7.79 9.17
C LEU A 28 7.08 8.21 10.63
N PRO A 29 6.14 9.06 11.10
CA PRO A 29 6.06 9.39 12.51
C PRO A 29 5.78 8.10 13.29
N ASP A 30 6.52 7.91 14.36
CA ASP A 30 6.23 6.83 15.32
C ASP A 30 4.98 7.22 16.09
N ILE A 31 3.89 6.48 15.84
CA ILE A 31 2.60 6.70 16.49
C ILE A 31 2.21 5.42 17.23
N ASP A 32 1.84 5.57 18.49
CA ASP A 32 1.29 4.45 19.25
C ASP A 32 -0.13 4.14 18.75
N ILE A 33 -0.29 2.97 18.11
CA ILE A 33 -1.58 2.51 17.62
C ILE A 33 -2.23 1.67 18.72
N PRO A 34 -3.38 2.10 19.26
CA PRO A 34 -4.02 1.38 20.34
C PRO A 34 -4.44 -0.04 19.88
N GLN A 35 -4.04 -1.03 20.67
CA GLN A 35 -4.26 -2.46 20.39
C GLN A 35 -5.49 -3.04 21.12
N ASP A 36 -6.30 -2.20 21.74
CA ASP A 36 -7.54 -2.62 22.40
C ASP A 36 -8.57 -3.13 21.39
N GLU A 37 -9.48 -3.96 21.89
CA GLU A 37 -10.51 -4.60 21.08
C GLU A 37 -11.39 -3.58 20.35
N ALA A 38 -11.78 -2.48 21.03
CA ALA A 38 -12.63 -1.47 20.42
C ALA A 38 -11.92 -0.77 19.25
N SER A 39 -10.62 -0.47 19.39
CA SER A 39 -9.80 0.08 18.32
C SER A 39 -9.68 -0.87 17.13
N LYS A 40 -9.46 -2.16 17.37
CA LYS A 40 -9.44 -3.21 16.33
C LYS A 40 -10.79 -3.32 15.61
N LYS A 41 -11.91 -3.30 16.35
CA LYS A 41 -13.26 -3.32 15.75
C LYS A 41 -13.50 -2.11 14.85
N ARG A 42 -13.13 -0.90 15.30
CA ARG A 42 -13.25 0.32 14.47
C ARG A 42 -12.42 0.22 13.19
N GLY A 43 -11.17 -0.24 13.29
CA GLY A 43 -10.30 -0.43 12.12
C GLY A 43 -10.85 -1.46 11.12
N ALA A 44 -11.39 -2.57 11.60
CA ALA A 44 -12.02 -3.58 10.75
C ALA A 44 -13.23 -3.02 9.99
N VAL A 45 -14.10 -2.24 10.65
CA VAL A 45 -15.24 -1.57 9.98
C VAL A 45 -14.77 -0.65 8.85
N VAL A 46 -13.73 0.14 9.08
CA VAL A 46 -13.13 1.00 8.03
C VAL A 46 -12.61 0.17 6.86
N TYR A 47 -11.88 -0.91 7.13
CA TYR A 47 -11.37 -1.79 6.09
C TYR A 47 -12.51 -2.36 5.22
N TYR A 48 -13.54 -2.93 5.83
CA TYR A 48 -14.62 -3.60 5.08
C TYR A 48 -15.51 -2.63 4.28
N ASN A 49 -15.64 -1.39 4.73
CA ASN A 49 -16.49 -0.39 4.07
C ASN A 49 -15.77 0.46 3.03
N LEU A 50 -14.44 0.58 3.10
CA LEU A 50 -13.68 1.47 2.23
C LEU A 50 -12.51 0.75 1.55
N CYS A 51 -11.57 0.21 2.33
CA CYS A 51 -10.32 -0.30 1.79
C CYS A 51 -10.51 -1.58 0.95
N ARG A 52 -11.46 -2.43 1.34
CA ARG A 52 -11.79 -3.70 0.68
C ARG A 52 -12.16 -3.53 -0.79
N MET A 53 -12.66 -2.35 -1.19
CA MET A 53 -13.01 -2.07 -2.59
C MET A 53 -11.79 -2.18 -3.52
N CYS A 54 -10.58 -1.92 -3.02
CA CYS A 54 -9.33 -1.98 -3.79
C CYS A 54 -8.32 -2.99 -3.24
N HIS A 55 -8.31 -3.24 -1.93
CA HIS A 55 -7.30 -4.07 -1.26
C HIS A 55 -7.89 -5.37 -0.73
N SER A 56 -7.31 -6.50 -1.13
CA SER A 56 -7.68 -7.81 -0.57
C SER A 56 -6.94 -8.09 0.73
N MET A 57 -7.66 -8.52 1.77
CA MET A 57 -7.09 -9.04 3.01
C MET A 57 -7.14 -10.57 3.01
N LYS A 58 -6.30 -11.18 2.16
CA LYS A 58 -6.32 -12.61 1.83
C LYS A 58 -6.24 -13.55 3.04
N TYR A 59 -5.56 -13.14 4.11
CA TYR A 59 -5.27 -14.00 5.25
C TYR A 59 -6.27 -13.87 6.41
N ILE A 60 -7.18 -12.90 6.35
CA ILE A 60 -8.17 -12.69 7.40
C ILE A 60 -9.52 -13.23 6.93
N ARG A 61 -10.06 -14.17 7.69
CA ARG A 61 -11.35 -14.80 7.41
C ARG A 61 -12.43 -14.15 8.28
N TYR A 62 -13.65 -14.02 7.78
CA TYR A 62 -14.75 -13.45 8.58
C TYR A 62 -14.94 -14.17 9.92
N GLN A 63 -14.70 -15.48 9.98
CA GLN A 63 -14.81 -16.27 11.21
C GLN A 63 -13.79 -15.86 12.27
N THR A 64 -12.60 -15.38 11.88
CA THR A 64 -11.55 -14.97 12.83
C THR A 64 -11.79 -13.56 13.38
N LEU A 65 -12.81 -12.83 12.92
CA LEU A 65 -13.19 -11.54 13.52
C LEU A 65 -13.75 -11.71 14.94
N GLY A 66 -14.21 -12.91 15.30
CA GLY A 66 -14.59 -13.24 16.67
C GLY A 66 -13.42 -13.08 17.66
N ASP A 67 -12.20 -13.34 17.21
CA ASP A 67 -10.98 -13.23 18.03
C ASP A 67 -10.65 -11.77 18.42
N ILE A 68 -11.27 -10.80 17.72
CA ILE A 68 -11.18 -9.37 18.02
C ILE A 68 -12.53 -8.77 18.45
N GLY A 69 -13.43 -9.60 18.99
CA GLY A 69 -14.64 -9.12 19.67
C GLY A 69 -15.87 -8.91 18.81
N PHE A 70 -15.89 -9.37 17.56
CA PHE A 70 -17.11 -9.33 16.77
C PHE A 70 -18.05 -10.48 17.13
N SER A 71 -19.32 -10.14 17.36
CA SER A 71 -20.41 -11.10 17.39
C SER A 71 -20.76 -11.57 15.98
N LYS A 72 -21.40 -12.73 15.88
CA LYS A 72 -21.86 -13.28 14.59
C LYS A 72 -22.74 -12.30 13.82
N THR A 73 -23.66 -11.62 14.52
CA THR A 73 -24.57 -10.64 13.92
C THR A 73 -23.84 -9.41 13.37
N GLU A 74 -22.75 -8.98 14.00
CA GLU A 74 -21.91 -7.90 13.48
C GLU A 74 -21.09 -8.36 12.27
N ILE A 75 -20.59 -9.60 12.27
CA ILE A 75 -19.86 -10.17 11.14
C ILE A 75 -20.75 -10.24 9.91
N ASP A 76 -22.02 -10.64 10.08
CA ASP A 76 -22.96 -10.76 8.97
C ASP A 76 -23.26 -9.39 8.33
N LYS A 77 -23.31 -8.31 9.12
CA LYS A 77 -23.43 -6.93 8.58
C LYS A 77 -22.25 -6.52 7.71
N LEU A 78 -21.05 -7.06 7.93
CA LEU A 78 -19.84 -6.76 7.15
C LEU A 78 -19.76 -7.55 5.83
N ARG A 79 -20.59 -8.58 5.67
CA ARG A 79 -20.60 -9.42 4.47
C ARG A 79 -21.34 -8.76 3.30
N GLY A 80 -22.31 -7.89 3.61
CA GLY A 80 -23.26 -7.33 2.64
C GLY A 80 -24.52 -8.17 2.65
#